data_AF-A0A1F6GK79-F1
#
_entry.id   AF-A0A1F6GK79-F1
#
_cell.length_a   1.000
_cell.length_b   1.000
_cell.length_c   1.000
_cell.angle_alpha   90.00
_cell.angle_beta   90.00
_cell.angle_gamma   90.00
#
_symmetry.space_group_name_H-M   'P 1'
#
loop_
_entity.id
_entity.type
_entity.pdbx_description
1 polymer ?
#
loop_
_entity_poly.entity_id
_entity_poly.type
_entity_poly.pdbx_seq_one_letter_code
_entity_poly.pdbx_strand_id
1 'polypeptide(L)'
;MKNTMLTKKQKNILDYLNQYLTKNGYSPTYEEIRKHFKLSSVSNIHQHIETLKAKGYLKKVKNKPRTINVIAAETMINIPLMGVIAAGQPVEAIQNKETIAVPQNKLPRSGSCYALRVAGQSMIDENINDGDIVLIKQQTTAQNGQKIVALIDNYEATLKKFYRERGHIRLQPANKTMEPIIVHRNTPFVIQGIVIDIIKNSQTGLVKEFPLPKKIKRNTELPLNQIILNDAVEELKKLPDESCDVIIIDPPYNIGKDFGNNMDKREMNEYISWSKIWLNESIRILKSTGTMFIYGFSEILAYLSVEISINKRWLIWHYTNKNVASLNFWQRSHEAIICAWKDKPFFNRDEVREPYTEGFLNGAAGKIRKGTMGRFSKNGQETIYQAHESGALPRDVIKIPALAGGAGMNERWFICQTCGGDVFEPRALKKHSNHEIIKHPTQKPLEICRKLIKSAMPKKGGIVLVPFVGSGAECAAAKELNQNYIGFEINPDYVKIAERAIAAARVTQKLF
;
A
#
# COMPACT_ATOMS: atom_id res chain seq x y z
N MET A 1 6.07 -36.74 -9.82
CA MET A 1 6.68 -36.44 -8.50
C MET A 1 7.87 -37.38 -8.29
N LYS A 2 9.09 -36.88 -8.06
CA LYS A 2 10.25 -37.75 -7.77
C LYS A 2 10.10 -38.37 -6.38
N ASN A 3 10.32 -39.67 -6.25
CA ASN A 3 10.15 -40.45 -5.02
C ASN A 3 11.09 -39.92 -3.90
N THR A 4 10.52 -39.29 -2.87
CA THR A 4 11.24 -38.61 -1.76
C THR A 4 11.64 -39.54 -0.62
N MET A 5 11.19 -40.80 -0.63
CA MET A 5 11.44 -41.76 0.45
C MET A 5 12.92 -42.15 0.54
N LEU A 6 13.49 -42.06 1.75
CA LEU A 6 14.86 -42.49 2.06
C LEU A 6 14.87 -43.96 2.48
N THR A 7 15.86 -44.72 2.04
CA THR A 7 16.09 -46.07 2.59
C THR A 7 16.61 -45.97 4.01
N LYS A 8 16.44 -47.04 4.82
CA LYS A 8 16.94 -47.10 6.21
C LYS A 8 18.42 -46.71 6.31
N LYS A 9 19.23 -47.12 5.33
CA LYS A 9 20.66 -46.81 5.26
C LYS A 9 20.92 -45.34 4.90
N GLN A 10 20.16 -44.75 3.98
CA GLN A 10 20.24 -43.33 3.63
C GLN A 10 19.84 -42.42 4.79
N LYS A 11 18.80 -42.80 5.55
CA LYS A 11 18.37 -42.10 6.77
C LYS A 11 19.46 -42.13 7.84
N ASN A 12 20.01 -43.30 8.14
CA ASN A 12 21.08 -43.42 9.13
C ASN A 12 22.32 -42.58 8.76
N ILE A 13 22.70 -42.54 7.47
CA ILE A 13 23.80 -41.70 6.99
C ILE A 13 23.46 -40.21 7.19
N LEU A 14 22.24 -39.78 6.88
CA LEU A 14 21.79 -38.41 7.10
C LEU A 14 21.82 -38.01 8.58
N ASP A 15 21.36 -38.89 9.47
CA ASP A 15 21.35 -38.68 10.92
C ASP A 15 22.77 -38.57 11.47
N TYR A 16 23.71 -39.41 11.00
CA TYR A 16 25.11 -39.33 11.37
C TYR A 16 25.76 -38.01 10.91
N LEU A 17 25.49 -37.57 9.68
CA LEU A 17 25.98 -36.28 9.18
C LEU A 17 25.48 -35.11 10.04
N ASN A 18 24.20 -35.13 10.44
CA ASN A 18 23.61 -34.15 11.34
C ASN A 18 24.32 -34.14 12.70
N GLN A 19 24.41 -35.29 13.35
CA GLN A 19 25.03 -35.40 14.68
C GLN A 19 26.49 -34.97 14.67
N TYR A 20 27.24 -35.35 13.63
CA TYR A 20 28.64 -34.97 13.50
C TYR A 20 28.81 -33.47 13.29
N LEU A 21 27.95 -32.85 12.48
CA LEU A 21 27.96 -31.40 12.23
C LEU A 21 27.62 -30.63 13.50
N THR A 22 26.57 -31.02 14.23
CA THR A 22 26.16 -30.37 15.48
C THR A 22 27.24 -30.48 16.56
N LYS A 23 27.94 -31.62 16.62
CA LYS A 23 28.98 -31.86 17.63
C LYS A 23 30.30 -31.15 17.32
N ASN A 24 30.74 -31.16 16.07
CA ASN A 24 32.10 -30.75 15.71
C ASN A 24 32.16 -29.42 14.93
N GLY A 25 31.03 -28.88 14.47
CA GLY A 25 30.97 -27.65 13.68
C GLY A 25 31.45 -27.78 12.23
N TYR A 26 31.81 -28.99 11.77
CA TYR A 26 32.21 -29.30 10.40
C TYR A 26 31.70 -30.68 9.95
N SER A 27 31.60 -30.90 8.64
CA SER A 27 31.13 -32.18 8.09
C SER A 27 32.22 -33.26 8.15
N PRO A 28 31.88 -34.53 8.43
CA PRO A 28 32.84 -35.62 8.40
C PRO A 28 33.33 -35.89 6.96
N THR A 29 34.56 -36.36 6.83
CA THR A 29 35.15 -36.83 5.58
C THR A 29 34.50 -38.13 5.13
N TYR A 30 34.58 -38.43 3.83
CA TYR A 30 34.06 -39.70 3.31
C TYR A 30 34.70 -40.94 3.95
N GLU A 31 35.95 -40.82 4.39
CA GLU A 31 36.65 -41.92 5.08
C GLU A 31 36.15 -42.11 6.51
N GLU A 32 35.82 -41.04 7.23
CA GLU A 32 35.19 -41.11 8.56
C GLU A 32 33.77 -41.70 8.48
N ILE A 33 32.99 -41.34 7.45
CA ILE A 33 31.66 -41.92 7.23
C ILE A 33 31.79 -43.41 6.86
N ARG A 34 32.75 -43.77 6.01
CA ARG A 34 33.00 -45.18 5.62
C ARG A 34 33.36 -46.04 6.83
N LYS A 35 34.25 -45.55 7.69
CA LYS A 35 34.66 -46.25 8.93
C LYS A 35 33.48 -46.41 9.89
N HIS A 36 32.68 -45.37 10.10
CA HIS A 36 31.52 -45.41 10.99
C HIS A 36 30.46 -46.44 10.54
N PHE A 37 30.15 -46.47 9.25
CA PHE A 37 29.16 -47.39 8.69
C PHE A 37 29.73 -48.76 8.25
N LYS A 38 31.01 -49.02 8.52
CA LYS A 38 31.75 -50.25 8.17
C LYS A 38 31.54 -50.66 6.69
N LEU A 39 31.65 -49.71 5.78
CA LEU A 39 31.43 -49.97 4.34
C LEU A 39 32.73 -50.38 3.64
N SER A 40 32.56 -51.25 2.64
CA SER A 40 33.66 -51.84 1.86
C SER A 40 34.46 -50.82 1.04
N SER A 41 33.84 -49.69 0.63
CA SER A 41 34.53 -48.68 -0.18
C SER A 41 34.01 -47.25 0.04
N VAL A 42 34.86 -46.26 -0.25
CA VAL A 42 34.52 -44.83 -0.28
C VAL A 42 33.51 -44.52 -1.39
N SER A 43 33.55 -45.27 -2.49
CA SER A 43 32.64 -45.11 -3.63
C SER A 43 31.16 -45.34 -3.24
N ASN A 44 30.90 -46.31 -2.35
CA ASN A 44 29.55 -46.55 -1.82
C ASN A 44 29.01 -45.35 -1.01
N ILE A 45 29.88 -44.64 -0.28
CA ILE A 45 29.50 -43.40 0.41
C ILE A 45 29.22 -42.30 -0.61
N HIS A 46 30.05 -42.16 -1.64
CA HIS A 46 29.85 -41.17 -2.69
C HIS A 46 28.46 -41.33 -3.34
N GLN A 47 28.06 -42.56 -3.66
CA GLN A 47 26.74 -42.83 -4.23
C GLN A 47 25.59 -42.45 -3.28
N HIS A 48 25.70 -42.76 -1.98
CA HIS A 48 24.68 -42.39 -1.00
C HIS A 48 24.57 -40.86 -0.82
N ILE A 49 25.70 -40.16 -0.79
CA ILE A 49 25.74 -38.69 -0.66
C ILE A 49 25.16 -38.01 -1.90
N GLU A 50 25.52 -38.45 -3.10
CA GLU A 50 24.94 -37.91 -4.34
C GLU A 50 23.44 -38.20 -4.44
N THR A 51 22.99 -39.37 -3.98
CA THR A 51 21.56 -39.69 -3.93
C THR A 51 20.82 -38.77 -2.94
N LEU A 52 21.40 -38.49 -1.78
CA LEU A 52 20.82 -37.58 -0.78
C LEU A 52 20.79 -36.13 -1.28
N LYS A 53 21.81 -35.69 -2.05
CA LYS A 53 21.81 -34.40 -2.75
C LYS A 53 20.72 -34.33 -3.82
N ALA A 54 20.64 -35.36 -4.67
CA ALA A 54 19.64 -35.44 -5.74
C ALA A 54 18.20 -35.46 -5.20
N LYS A 55 18.00 -36.02 -4.00
CA LYS A 55 16.72 -35.99 -3.26
C LYS A 55 16.49 -34.70 -2.45
N GLY A 56 17.44 -33.76 -2.46
CA GLY A 56 17.29 -32.44 -1.82
C GLY A 56 17.62 -32.40 -0.32
N TYR A 57 18.08 -33.48 0.29
CA TYR A 57 18.41 -33.55 1.72
C TYR A 57 19.78 -32.94 2.08
N LEU A 58 20.67 -32.78 1.08
CA LEU A 58 22.00 -32.19 1.24
C LEU A 58 22.21 -31.06 0.22
N LYS A 59 22.72 -29.89 0.65
CA LYS A 59 23.14 -28.80 -0.24
C LYS A 59 24.63 -28.46 -0.04
N LYS A 60 25.34 -28.17 -1.13
CA LYS A 60 26.75 -27.76 -1.12
C LYS A 60 26.85 -26.24 -1.02
N VAL A 61 27.68 -25.74 -0.11
CA VAL A 61 28.00 -24.30 0.00
C VAL A 61 29.12 -23.97 -0.99
N LYS A 62 28.92 -23.04 -1.92
CA LYS A 62 30.01 -22.49 -2.75
C LYS A 62 30.95 -21.69 -1.84
N ASN A 63 32.26 -21.94 -1.92
CA ASN A 63 33.39 -21.31 -1.22
C ASN A 63 33.92 -21.87 0.12
N LYS A 64 33.60 -23.12 0.54
CA LYS A 64 34.43 -23.82 1.56
C LYS A 64 34.57 -25.32 1.26
N PRO A 65 35.78 -25.93 1.29
CA PRO A 65 35.98 -27.34 0.93
C PRO A 65 35.31 -28.39 1.84
N ARG A 66 34.66 -28.02 2.95
CA ARG A 66 34.19 -28.99 3.98
C ARG A 66 32.84 -28.65 4.65
N THR A 67 31.84 -28.16 3.92
CA THR A 67 30.52 -27.91 4.52
C THR A 67 29.39 -28.47 3.66
N ILE A 68 28.82 -29.58 4.12
CA ILE A 68 27.54 -30.11 3.64
C ILE A 68 26.47 -29.67 4.64
N ASN A 69 25.50 -28.86 4.19
CA ASN A 69 24.33 -28.55 5.01
C ASN A 69 23.33 -29.69 4.88
N VAL A 70 23.03 -30.34 6.02
CA VAL A 70 21.99 -31.34 6.13
C VAL A 70 20.68 -30.64 6.47
N ILE A 71 19.64 -30.85 5.66
CA ILE A 71 18.30 -30.29 5.92
C ILE A 71 17.54 -31.36 6.69
N ALA A 72 17.44 -31.23 8.01
CA ALA A 72 16.48 -32.00 8.79
C ALA A 72 15.07 -31.55 8.37
N ALA A 73 14.21 -32.50 7.96
CA ALA A 73 12.80 -32.21 7.74
C ALA A 73 12.14 -31.99 9.12
N GLU A 74 12.17 -30.75 9.62
CA GLU A 74 11.48 -30.39 10.86
C GLU A 74 9.97 -30.52 10.65
N THR A 75 9.29 -31.16 11.61
CA THR A 75 7.83 -31.22 11.61
C THR A 75 7.28 -29.82 11.87
N MET A 76 6.64 -29.25 10.85
CA MET A 76 6.06 -27.91 10.89
C MET A 76 4.61 -27.97 11.38
N ILE A 77 4.25 -27.10 12.32
CA ILE A 77 2.90 -26.95 12.85
C ILE A 77 2.39 -25.56 12.47
N ASN A 78 1.20 -25.48 11.89
CA ASN A 78 0.57 -24.21 11.56
C ASN A 78 -0.08 -23.60 12.80
N ILE A 79 0.36 -22.41 13.18
CA ILE A 79 -0.15 -21.64 14.33
C ILE A 79 -0.93 -20.42 13.81
N PRO A 80 -2.08 -20.06 14.39
CA PRO A 80 -2.83 -18.87 13.98
C PRO A 80 -2.02 -17.58 14.18
N LEU A 81 -1.92 -16.77 13.14
CA LEU A 81 -1.39 -15.41 13.18
C LEU A 81 -2.58 -14.46 13.42
N MET A 82 -2.70 -13.96 14.65
CA MET A 82 -3.90 -13.25 15.14
C MET A 82 -3.89 -11.74 14.89
N GLY A 83 -2.95 -11.24 14.07
CA GLY A 83 -2.87 -9.84 13.68
C GLY A 83 -1.53 -9.18 14.03
N VAL A 84 -1.56 -7.85 14.12
CA VAL A 84 -0.41 -6.99 14.39
C VAL A 84 -0.53 -6.42 15.81
N ILE A 85 0.56 -6.39 16.56
CA ILE A 85 0.64 -5.77 17.87
C ILE A 85 1.54 -4.54 17.83
N ALA A 86 0.97 -3.41 18.25
CA ALA A 86 1.67 -2.16 18.27
C ALA A 86 2.51 -2.00 19.55
N ALA A 87 3.69 -1.45 19.34
CA ALA A 87 4.64 -1.06 20.36
C ALA A 87 4.29 0.26 21.05
N GLY A 88 3.24 0.98 20.65
CA GLY A 88 2.93 2.29 21.24
C GLY A 88 1.68 3.04 20.78
N GLN A 89 0.84 2.53 19.87
CA GLN A 89 -0.52 3.09 19.62
C GLN A 89 -1.53 2.00 19.26
N PRO A 90 -2.82 2.11 19.65
CA PRO A 90 -3.77 0.98 19.64
C PRO A 90 -4.10 0.46 18.23
N VAL A 91 -4.28 -0.85 18.08
CA VAL A 91 -4.80 -1.51 16.87
C VAL A 91 -5.90 -2.49 17.28
N GLU A 92 -7.07 -2.39 16.64
CA GLU A 92 -8.18 -3.34 16.80
C GLU A 92 -7.87 -4.68 16.13
N ALA A 93 -8.18 -5.77 16.84
CA ALA A 93 -7.94 -7.14 16.39
C ALA A 93 -8.93 -7.54 15.29
N ILE A 94 -8.49 -7.58 14.04
CA ILE A 94 -9.24 -8.15 12.91
C ILE A 94 -8.98 -9.67 12.87
N GLN A 95 -10.03 -10.48 13.01
CA GLN A 95 -9.98 -11.93 12.86
C GLN A 95 -9.84 -12.35 11.39
N ASN A 96 -8.63 -12.28 10.83
CA ASN A 96 -8.27 -13.06 9.64
C ASN A 96 -7.58 -14.37 10.08
N LYS A 97 -7.97 -15.50 9.47
CA LYS A 97 -7.39 -16.83 9.74
C LYS A 97 -6.08 -17.03 8.97
N GLU A 98 -5.11 -16.12 9.15
CA GLU A 98 -3.74 -16.37 8.69
C GLU A 98 -3.07 -17.38 9.64
N THR A 99 -2.19 -18.23 9.11
CA THR A 99 -1.39 -19.16 9.93
C THR A 99 0.07 -19.11 9.52
N ILE A 100 0.97 -19.32 10.48
CA ILE A 100 2.41 -19.44 10.25
C ILE A 100 2.87 -20.86 10.57
N ALA A 101 3.66 -21.44 9.67
CA ALA A 101 4.30 -22.73 9.89
C ALA A 101 5.51 -22.54 10.83
N VAL A 102 5.47 -23.21 11.99
CA VAL A 102 6.51 -23.15 13.02
C VAL A 102 7.04 -24.55 13.30
N PRO A 103 8.37 -24.75 13.41
CA PRO A 103 8.94 -25.99 13.90
C PRO A 103 8.36 -26.41 15.25
N GLN A 104 7.94 -27.67 15.40
CA GLN A 104 7.33 -28.18 16.65
C GLN A 104 8.20 -27.98 17.89
N ASN A 105 9.54 -27.97 17.74
CA ASN A 105 10.49 -27.75 18.84
C ASN A 105 10.46 -26.32 19.42
N LYS A 106 9.91 -25.34 18.68
CA LYS A 106 9.72 -23.95 19.15
C LYS A 106 8.39 -23.75 19.90
N LEU A 107 7.55 -24.79 19.94
CA LEU A 107 6.25 -24.75 20.61
C LEU A 107 6.32 -25.45 21.97
N PRO A 108 5.55 -24.98 22.97
CA PRO A 108 5.48 -25.65 24.25
C PRO A 108 4.81 -27.02 24.10
N ARG A 109 5.18 -27.97 24.96
CA ARG A 109 4.59 -29.33 24.97
C ARG A 109 3.09 -29.35 25.28
N SER A 110 2.56 -28.28 25.88
CA SER A 110 1.14 -28.12 26.22
C SER A 110 0.74 -26.64 26.24
N GLY A 111 -0.55 -26.38 25.99
CA GLY A 111 -1.16 -25.05 25.96
C GLY A 111 -1.32 -24.49 24.55
N SER A 112 -2.28 -23.57 24.39
CA SER A 112 -2.57 -22.91 23.12
C SER A 112 -1.55 -21.84 22.80
N CYS A 113 -1.12 -21.75 21.54
CA CYS A 113 -0.20 -20.72 21.07
C CYS A 113 -0.79 -20.00 19.86
N TYR A 114 -0.43 -18.73 19.73
CA TYR A 114 -0.74 -17.90 18.58
C TYR A 114 0.44 -16.99 18.26
N ALA A 115 0.46 -16.45 17.06
CA ALA A 115 1.50 -15.52 16.61
C ALA A 115 0.91 -14.11 16.46
N LEU A 116 1.74 -13.09 16.67
CA LEU A 116 1.43 -11.70 16.33
C LEU A 116 2.63 -11.08 15.60
N ARG A 117 2.35 -10.23 14.62
CA ARG A 117 3.39 -9.41 13.97
C ARG A 117 3.65 -8.16 14.79
N VAL A 118 4.90 -7.83 15.03
CA VAL A 118 5.29 -6.63 15.78
C VAL A 118 5.24 -5.41 14.88
N ALA A 119 4.63 -4.32 15.36
CA ALA A 119 4.70 -3.00 14.75
C ALA A 119 5.29 -1.98 15.75
N GLY A 120 6.36 -1.30 15.36
CA GLY A 120 7.06 -0.27 16.11
C GLY A 120 8.28 -0.77 16.91
N GLN A 121 8.91 0.15 17.66
CA GLN A 121 10.29 -0.01 18.15
C GLN A 121 10.41 -0.16 19.67
N SER A 122 9.33 -0.41 20.41
CA SER A 122 9.38 -0.40 21.89
C SER A 122 10.13 -1.56 22.54
N MET A 123 10.54 -2.56 21.77
CA MET A 123 11.18 -3.77 22.27
C MET A 123 12.52 -4.07 21.59
N ILE A 124 13.13 -3.07 20.93
CA ILE A 124 14.39 -3.22 20.18
C ILE A 124 15.55 -3.70 21.05
N ASP A 125 15.63 -3.27 22.31
CA ASP A 125 16.69 -3.69 23.25
C ASP A 125 16.54 -5.16 23.68
N GLU A 126 15.37 -5.77 23.42
CA GLU A 126 15.11 -7.21 23.58
C GLU A 126 15.26 -7.98 22.26
N ASN A 127 15.87 -7.36 21.25
CA ASN A 127 15.99 -7.88 19.90
C ASN A 127 14.62 -8.28 19.35
N ILE A 128 13.61 -7.42 19.50
CA ILE A 128 12.30 -7.55 18.86
C ILE A 128 12.12 -6.30 18.00
N ASN A 129 12.25 -6.48 16.68
CA ASN A 129 12.22 -5.38 15.73
C ASN A 129 10.84 -5.27 15.09
N ASP A 130 10.57 -4.09 14.51
CA ASP A 130 9.41 -3.89 13.65
C ASP A 130 9.38 -4.96 12.53
N GLY A 131 8.20 -5.55 12.33
CA GLY A 131 7.97 -6.61 11.36
C GLY A 131 8.30 -8.04 11.81
N ASP A 132 9.00 -8.23 12.94
CA ASP A 132 9.23 -9.57 13.51
C ASP A 132 7.91 -10.24 13.91
N ILE A 133 7.88 -11.58 13.95
CA ILE A 133 6.72 -12.33 14.44
C ILE A 133 7.05 -12.89 15.81
N VAL A 134 6.26 -12.53 16.81
CA VAL A 134 6.36 -13.09 18.15
C VAL A 134 5.42 -14.28 18.28
N LEU A 135 5.91 -15.37 18.88
CA LEU A 135 5.09 -16.51 19.28
C LEU A 135 4.66 -16.33 20.73
N ILE A 136 3.35 -16.42 20.96
CA ILE A 136 2.72 -16.18 22.24
C ILE A 136 2.10 -17.47 22.74
N LYS A 137 2.45 -17.85 23.98
CA LYS A 137 1.69 -18.85 24.74
C LYS A 137 0.53 -18.15 25.42
N GLN A 138 -0.69 -18.57 25.12
CA GLN A 138 -1.89 -17.99 25.70
C GLN A 138 -1.98 -18.31 27.20
N GLN A 139 -2.02 -17.27 28.03
CA GLN A 139 -2.16 -17.37 29.48
C GLN A 139 -2.52 -16.02 30.09
N THR A 140 -3.13 -16.03 31.27
CA THR A 140 -3.65 -14.83 31.95
C THR A 140 -2.76 -14.31 33.07
N THR A 141 -1.60 -14.94 33.29
CA THR A 141 -0.66 -14.58 34.36
C THR A 141 0.75 -14.46 33.79
N ALA A 142 1.61 -13.67 34.45
CA ALA A 142 3.03 -13.53 34.11
C ALA A 142 3.85 -13.19 35.36
N GLN A 143 5.14 -13.50 35.31
CA GLN A 143 6.13 -13.13 36.32
C GLN A 143 6.83 -11.83 35.94
N ASN A 144 7.36 -11.12 36.94
CA ASN A 144 8.11 -9.88 36.72
C ASN A 144 9.29 -10.10 35.77
N GLY A 145 9.46 -9.20 34.80
CA GLY A 145 10.48 -9.26 33.76
C GLY A 145 10.07 -10.02 32.49
N GLN A 146 8.96 -10.78 32.50
CA GLN A 146 8.50 -11.49 31.31
C GLN A 146 7.95 -10.53 30.25
N LYS A 147 8.15 -10.88 28.98
CA LYS A 147 7.59 -10.19 27.82
C LYS A 147 6.15 -10.68 27.62
N ILE A 148 5.19 -9.77 27.73
CA ILE A 148 3.77 -10.11 27.68
C ILE A 148 3.05 -9.36 26.57
N VAL A 149 1.97 -9.97 26.11
CA VAL A 149 0.91 -9.26 25.39
C VAL A 149 -0.19 -8.94 26.39
N ALA A 150 -0.49 -7.66 26.55
CA ALA A 150 -1.52 -7.17 27.45
C ALA A 150 -2.55 -6.31 26.72
N LEU A 151 -3.80 -6.41 27.14
CA LEU A 151 -4.90 -5.53 26.76
C LEU A 151 -5.16 -4.55 27.91
N ILE A 152 -5.07 -3.26 27.63
CA ILE A 152 -5.34 -2.15 28.57
C ILE A 152 -6.66 -1.48 28.15
N ASP A 153 -7.49 -1.10 29.13
CA ASP A 153 -8.79 -0.43 28.93
C ASP A 153 -9.74 -1.15 27.97
N ASN A 154 -9.56 -2.48 27.81
CA ASN A 154 -10.29 -3.35 26.89
C ASN A 154 -10.14 -3.01 25.39
N TYR A 155 -9.29 -2.07 24.98
CA TYR A 155 -9.09 -1.71 23.57
C TYR A 155 -7.62 -1.66 23.12
N GLU A 156 -6.65 -1.47 24.02
CA GLU A 156 -5.24 -1.27 23.64
C GLU A 156 -4.39 -2.52 23.89
N ALA A 157 -4.05 -3.25 22.82
CA ALA A 157 -3.12 -4.37 22.88
C ALA A 157 -1.66 -3.90 22.75
N THR A 158 -0.81 -4.25 23.72
CA THR A 158 0.61 -3.83 23.75
C THR A 158 1.56 -4.98 24.11
N LEU A 159 2.77 -4.92 23.56
CA LEU A 159 3.88 -5.82 23.87
C LEU A 159 4.93 -5.07 24.72
N LYS A 160 5.10 -5.51 25.97
CA LYS A 160 6.01 -4.90 26.96
C LYS A 160 6.58 -5.91 27.94
N LYS A 161 7.59 -5.53 28.73
CA LYS A 161 7.99 -6.27 29.93
C LYS A 161 7.04 -5.97 31.08
N PHE A 162 6.55 -7.01 31.73
CA PHE A 162 5.62 -6.91 32.84
C PHE A 162 6.35 -6.76 34.18
N TYR A 163 5.91 -5.82 35.01
CA TYR A 163 6.30 -5.71 36.42
C TYR A 163 5.07 -5.41 37.28
N ARG A 164 4.77 -6.30 38.21
CA ARG A 164 3.79 -6.08 39.28
C ARG A 164 4.49 -5.46 40.47
N GLU A 165 4.08 -4.25 40.82
CA GLU A 165 4.63 -3.47 41.94
C GLU A 165 3.53 -3.15 42.96
N ARG A 166 3.89 -2.60 44.12
CA ARG A 166 2.91 -2.26 45.16
C ARG A 166 1.99 -1.15 44.65
N GLY A 167 0.73 -1.50 44.37
CA GLY A 167 -0.32 -0.54 44.03
C GLY A 167 -0.53 -0.26 42.53
N HIS A 168 0.34 -0.75 41.64
CA HIS A 168 0.21 -0.56 40.20
C HIS A 168 0.94 -1.65 39.40
N ILE A 169 0.66 -1.72 38.10
CA ILE A 169 1.39 -2.54 37.13
C ILE A 169 2.20 -1.61 36.25
N ARG A 170 3.48 -1.93 36.06
CA ARG A 170 4.36 -1.20 35.14
C ARG A 170 4.64 -2.07 33.91
N LEU A 171 4.32 -1.54 32.74
CA LEU A 171 4.64 -2.14 31.45
C LEU A 171 5.83 -1.39 30.86
N GLN A 172 6.99 -2.01 30.99
CA GLN A 172 8.27 -1.41 30.64
C GLN A 172 8.59 -1.68 29.16
N PRO A 173 8.83 -0.65 28.33
CA PRO A 173 9.44 -0.84 27.02
C PRO A 173 10.89 -1.31 27.18
N ALA A 174 11.34 -2.18 26.28
CA ALA A 174 12.75 -2.44 26.06
C ALA A 174 13.24 -1.52 24.93
N ASN A 175 13.16 -0.22 25.20
CA ASN A 175 13.70 0.85 24.39
C ASN A 175 14.02 2.03 25.33
N LYS A 176 15.30 2.40 25.42
CA LYS A 176 15.79 3.47 26.30
C LYS A 176 15.17 4.85 26.06
N THR A 177 14.61 5.11 24.88
CA THR A 177 14.01 6.40 24.55
C THR A 177 12.51 6.48 24.86
N MET A 178 11.94 5.46 25.51
CA MET A 178 10.50 5.36 25.77
C MET A 178 10.20 5.21 27.26
N GLU A 179 9.18 5.93 27.72
CA GLU A 179 8.74 5.88 29.11
C GLU A 179 7.86 4.64 29.39
N PRO A 180 7.86 4.13 30.65
CA PRO A 180 7.00 3.03 31.06
C PRO A 180 5.52 3.42 31.07
N ILE A 181 4.65 2.47 30.75
CA ILE A 181 3.20 2.63 30.94
C ILE A 181 2.83 2.17 32.34
N ILE A 182 2.17 3.04 33.11
CA ILE A 182 1.72 2.76 34.48
C ILE A 182 0.21 2.50 34.47
N VAL A 183 -0.18 1.29 34.85
CA VAL A 183 -1.57 0.83 34.90
C VAL A 183 -2.00 0.78 36.38
N HIS A 184 -2.96 1.62 36.73
CA HIS A 184 -3.47 1.73 38.10
C HIS A 184 -4.56 0.69 38.39
N ARG A 185 -4.90 0.48 39.67
CA ARG A 185 -5.88 -0.55 40.10
C ARG A 185 -7.26 -0.45 39.45
N ASN A 186 -7.66 0.74 39.02
CA ASN A 186 -8.98 0.99 38.43
C ASN A 186 -8.98 0.89 36.91
N THR A 187 -7.83 0.63 36.28
CA THR A 187 -7.68 0.51 34.83
C THR A 187 -7.85 -0.97 34.44
N PRO A 188 -8.86 -1.33 33.61
CA PRO A 188 -9.00 -2.68 33.09
C PRO A 188 -7.70 -3.18 32.44
N PHE A 189 -7.20 -4.33 32.89
CA PHE A 189 -5.94 -4.90 32.44
C PHE A 189 -6.04 -6.42 32.34
N VAL A 190 -5.76 -6.96 31.15
CA VAL A 190 -5.79 -8.39 30.88
C VAL A 190 -4.49 -8.82 30.23
N ILE A 191 -3.82 -9.82 30.79
CA ILE A 191 -2.71 -10.50 30.12
C ILE A 191 -3.31 -11.51 29.14
N GLN A 192 -2.95 -11.41 27.86
CA GLN A 192 -3.41 -12.34 26.82
C GLN A 192 -2.42 -13.50 26.63
N GLY A 193 -1.13 -13.27 26.90
CA GLY A 193 -0.12 -14.32 26.90
C GLY A 193 1.30 -13.83 27.10
N ILE A 194 2.24 -14.78 27.12
CA ILE A 194 3.67 -14.52 27.24
C ILE A 194 4.39 -14.83 25.93
N VAL A 195 5.39 -14.02 25.58
CA VAL A 195 6.24 -14.29 24.40
C VAL A 195 7.22 -15.41 24.72
N ILE A 196 7.19 -16.47 23.92
CA ILE A 196 8.01 -17.68 24.10
C ILE A 196 9.15 -17.79 23.07
N ASP A 197 8.98 -17.21 21.88
CA ASP A 197 10.00 -17.21 20.83
C ASP A 197 9.74 -16.06 19.84
N ILE A 198 10.75 -15.73 19.04
CA ILE A 198 10.74 -14.69 18.03
C ILE A 198 11.16 -15.31 16.70
N ILE A 199 10.26 -15.28 15.73
CA ILE A 199 10.58 -15.61 14.35
C ILE A 199 11.02 -14.30 13.71
N LYS A 200 12.33 -14.21 13.48
CA LYS A 200 12.90 -13.09 12.74
C LYS A 200 12.29 -13.03 11.36
N ASN A 201 11.97 -11.82 10.92
CA ASN A 201 11.62 -11.60 9.53
C ASN A 201 12.85 -11.91 8.66
N SER A 202 13.05 -13.18 8.31
CA SER A 202 14.11 -13.62 7.41
C SER A 202 13.69 -13.34 5.97
N GLN A 203 13.53 -12.07 5.63
CA GLN A 203 13.80 -11.60 4.27
C GLN A 203 15.32 -11.53 4.07
N THR A 204 15.99 -12.68 4.22
CA THR A 204 17.37 -12.89 3.78
C THR A 204 17.32 -13.86 2.62
N GLY A 205 16.91 -13.33 1.47
CA GLY A 205 16.82 -14.04 0.20
C GLY A 205 16.03 -13.21 -0.81
N LEU A 206 16.71 -12.26 -1.45
CA LEU A 206 16.18 -11.22 -2.36
C LEU A 206 15.65 -9.93 -1.71
N VAL A 207 16.23 -9.52 -0.59
CA VAL A 207 16.47 -8.07 -0.42
C VAL A 207 17.77 -7.85 -1.17
N LYS A 208 17.71 -7.28 -2.39
CA LYS A 208 18.84 -6.47 -2.86
C LYS A 208 19.14 -5.55 -1.68
N GLU A 209 20.37 -5.53 -1.18
CA GLU A 209 20.83 -4.41 -0.35
C GLU A 209 20.17 -3.16 -0.91
N PHE A 210 19.29 -2.50 -0.15
CA PHE A 210 19.02 -1.12 -0.48
C PHE A 210 20.41 -0.51 -0.36
N PRO A 211 21.01 -0.08 -1.47
CA PRO A 211 22.22 0.69 -1.35
C PRO A 211 21.85 1.81 -0.37
N LEU A 212 22.70 2.13 0.60
CA LEU A 212 22.73 3.48 1.17
C LEU A 212 22.38 4.41 0.01
N PRO A 213 21.25 5.16 0.05
CA PRO A 213 20.64 5.72 -1.15
C PRO A 213 21.78 6.32 -1.95
N LYS A 214 22.13 5.67 -3.08
CA LYS A 214 23.10 6.25 -4.01
C LYS A 214 22.58 7.65 -4.19
N LYS A 215 23.34 8.69 -3.81
CA LYS A 215 22.88 10.09 -3.88
C LYS A 215 22.02 10.22 -5.12
N ILE A 216 20.70 10.22 -4.95
CA ILE A 216 19.81 10.10 -6.11
C ILE A 216 20.01 11.43 -6.78
N LYS A 217 20.63 11.40 -7.97
CA LYS A 217 20.89 12.63 -8.70
C LYS A 217 19.53 13.13 -9.16
N ARG A 218 18.98 14.07 -8.40
CA ARG A 218 17.75 14.76 -8.75
C ARG A 218 18.01 15.59 -10.00
N ASN A 219 17.01 15.67 -10.86
CA ASN A 219 17.12 16.46 -12.07
C ASN A 219 17.21 17.93 -11.70
N THR A 220 18.06 18.67 -12.42
CA THR A 220 18.10 20.14 -12.33
C THR A 220 16.95 20.80 -13.07
N GLU A 221 16.41 20.12 -14.08
CA GLU A 221 15.31 20.59 -14.91
C GLU A 221 14.14 19.60 -14.86
N LEU A 222 12.92 20.14 -14.95
CA LEU A 222 11.70 19.35 -14.98
C LEU A 222 11.37 18.93 -16.42
N PRO A 223 10.95 17.67 -16.66
CA PRO A 223 10.52 17.19 -17.97
C PRO A 223 9.10 17.71 -18.29
N LEU A 224 8.96 19.03 -18.43
CA LEU A 224 7.67 19.68 -18.64
C LEU A 224 7.03 19.21 -19.96
N ASN A 225 5.73 18.96 -19.89
CA ASN A 225 4.86 18.54 -20.97
C ASN A 225 5.30 17.23 -21.64
N GLN A 226 5.77 16.28 -20.83
CA GLN A 226 6.21 14.97 -21.27
C GLN A 226 5.52 13.85 -20.48
N ILE A 227 5.31 12.72 -21.14
CA ILE A 227 4.98 11.44 -20.50
C ILE A 227 6.22 10.56 -20.63
N ILE A 228 6.78 10.15 -19.49
CA ILE A 228 7.94 9.26 -19.45
C ILE A 228 7.44 7.83 -19.33
N LEU A 229 7.81 6.99 -20.30
CA LEU A 229 7.57 5.55 -20.28
C LEU A 229 8.54 4.88 -19.29
N ASN A 230 8.15 4.80 -18.02
CA ASN A 230 8.90 4.09 -16.97
C ASN A 230 8.06 3.87 -15.71
N ASP A 231 8.60 3.15 -14.73
CA ASP A 231 8.00 2.99 -13.41
C ASP A 231 7.91 4.33 -12.66
N ALA A 232 6.69 4.66 -12.21
CA ALA A 232 6.39 5.91 -11.52
C ALA A 232 7.17 6.08 -10.21
N VAL A 233 7.37 5.01 -9.44
CA VAL A 233 8.09 5.06 -8.15
C VAL A 233 9.56 5.40 -8.38
N GLU A 234 10.16 4.93 -9.47
CA GLU A 234 11.53 5.27 -9.83
C GLU A 234 11.65 6.69 -10.40
N GLU A 235 10.70 7.17 -11.19
CA GLU A 235 10.74 8.54 -11.75
C GLU A 235 10.45 9.62 -10.70
N LEU A 236 9.53 9.36 -9.76
CA LEU A 236 9.23 10.30 -8.68
C LEU A 236 10.49 10.68 -7.88
N LYS A 237 11.37 9.71 -7.59
CA LYS A 237 12.64 9.93 -6.87
C LYS A 237 13.58 10.92 -7.54
N LYS A 238 13.45 11.12 -8.85
CA LYS A 238 14.32 12.00 -9.65
C LYS A 238 13.85 13.46 -9.64
N LEU A 239 12.56 13.71 -9.35
CA LEU A 239 12.04 15.06 -9.32
C LEU A 239 12.56 15.84 -8.10
N PRO A 240 12.82 17.15 -8.21
CA PRO A 240 13.18 18.02 -7.09
C PRO A 240 12.11 18.05 -5.99
N ASP A 241 12.49 18.52 -4.81
CA ASP A 241 11.53 18.82 -3.74
C ASP A 241 10.69 20.04 -4.15
N GLU A 242 9.43 20.10 -3.72
CA GLU A 242 8.56 21.28 -3.87
C GLU A 242 8.50 21.85 -5.30
N SER A 243 8.47 20.98 -6.30
CA SER A 243 8.50 21.37 -7.71
C SER A 243 7.12 21.40 -8.38
N CYS A 244 6.08 20.81 -7.78
CA CYS A 244 4.75 20.70 -8.42
C CYS A 244 3.64 21.36 -7.58
N ASP A 245 2.68 22.00 -8.27
CA ASP A 245 1.56 22.72 -7.65
C ASP A 245 0.35 21.81 -7.41
N VAL A 246 0.09 20.91 -8.37
CA VAL A 246 -0.97 19.91 -8.28
C VAL A 246 -0.39 18.54 -8.57
N ILE A 247 -0.77 17.54 -7.78
CA ILE A 247 -0.45 16.13 -8.07
C ILE A 247 -1.76 15.36 -8.15
N ILE A 248 -2.06 14.72 -9.28
CA ILE A 248 -3.26 13.88 -9.44
C ILE A 248 -2.81 12.44 -9.59
N ILE A 249 -3.26 11.60 -8.66
CA ILE A 249 -2.83 10.21 -8.52
C ILE A 249 -4.06 9.32 -8.71
N ASP A 250 -4.11 8.57 -9.81
CA ASP A 250 -5.08 7.51 -10.07
C ASP A 250 -4.35 6.15 -10.05
N PRO A 251 -3.98 5.64 -8.86
CA PRO A 251 -3.17 4.44 -8.76
C PRO A 251 -3.99 3.19 -9.11
N PRO A 252 -3.36 2.04 -9.38
CA PRO A 252 -4.05 0.75 -9.36
C PRO A 252 -4.69 0.50 -7.99
N TYR A 253 -5.98 0.15 -7.92
CA TYR A 253 -6.72 0.03 -6.64
C TYR A 253 -6.58 -1.32 -5.94
N ASN A 254 -5.67 -2.20 -6.36
CA ASN A 254 -5.50 -3.54 -5.80
C ASN A 254 -6.76 -4.43 -5.86
N ILE A 255 -7.59 -4.24 -6.90
CA ILE A 255 -8.85 -4.97 -7.10
C ILE A 255 -8.73 -6.08 -8.15
N GLY A 256 -7.52 -6.35 -8.65
CA GLY A 256 -7.26 -7.33 -9.70
C GLY A 256 -7.71 -6.89 -11.09
N LYS A 257 -7.64 -5.59 -11.38
CA LYS A 257 -8.01 -5.06 -12.70
C LYS A 257 -6.82 -5.19 -13.64
N ASP A 258 -7.00 -5.80 -14.81
CA ASP A 258 -5.89 -5.90 -15.75
C ASP A 258 -5.65 -4.57 -16.49
N PHE A 259 -4.42 -4.07 -16.38
CA PHE A 259 -3.89 -2.89 -17.07
C PHE A 259 -2.79 -3.27 -18.10
N GLY A 260 -2.72 -4.56 -18.48
CA GLY A 260 -1.73 -5.10 -19.43
C GLY A 260 -0.40 -5.49 -18.79
N ASN A 261 -0.31 -5.50 -17.45
CA ASN A 261 0.92 -5.81 -16.71
C ASN A 261 0.78 -6.97 -15.70
N ASN A 262 -0.38 -7.63 -15.60
CA ASN A 262 -0.64 -8.80 -14.72
C ASN A 262 -0.30 -8.60 -13.22
N MET A 263 -0.19 -7.36 -12.72
CA MET A 263 0.36 -7.06 -11.38
C MET A 263 -0.65 -6.51 -10.36
N ASP A 264 -1.95 -6.56 -10.68
CA ASP A 264 -2.94 -5.67 -10.06
C ASP A 264 -3.64 -6.23 -8.81
N LYS A 265 -3.19 -7.38 -8.32
CA LYS A 265 -3.63 -7.93 -7.04
C LYS A 265 -2.43 -8.42 -6.24
N ARG A 266 -2.16 -7.72 -5.14
CA ARG A 266 -1.11 -7.99 -4.16
C ARG A 266 -1.76 -8.18 -2.79
N GLU A 267 -1.00 -8.79 -1.88
CA GLU A 267 -1.37 -8.77 -0.47
C GLU A 267 -1.49 -7.32 0.01
N MET A 268 -2.51 -7.02 0.82
CA MET A 268 -2.87 -5.64 1.14
C MET A 268 -1.70 -4.87 1.78
N ASN A 269 -0.93 -5.52 2.66
CA ASN A 269 0.25 -4.91 3.28
C ASN A 269 1.37 -4.60 2.28
N GLU A 270 1.54 -5.44 1.25
CA GLU A 270 2.50 -5.18 0.18
C GLU A 270 2.04 -4.02 -0.70
N TYR A 271 0.74 -3.95 -0.98
CA TYR A 271 0.14 -2.82 -1.68
C TYR A 271 0.32 -1.51 -0.90
N ILE A 272 0.00 -1.49 0.40
CA ILE A 272 0.22 -0.33 1.28
C ILE A 272 1.71 0.06 1.31
N SER A 273 2.61 -0.91 1.49
CA SER A 273 4.06 -0.65 1.54
C SER A 273 4.56 -0.03 0.24
N TRP A 274 4.12 -0.54 -0.91
CA TRP A 274 4.40 0.04 -2.21
C TRP A 274 3.80 1.45 -2.34
N SER A 275 2.55 1.64 -1.88
CA SER A 275 1.86 2.93 -1.91
C SER A 275 2.54 4.01 -1.09
N LYS A 276 3.09 3.66 0.08
CA LYS A 276 3.87 4.59 0.91
C LYS A 276 5.05 5.19 0.15
N ILE A 277 5.66 4.46 -0.78
CA ILE A 277 6.82 4.97 -1.53
C ILE A 277 6.39 6.14 -2.43
N TRP A 278 5.36 5.95 -3.27
CA TRP A 278 4.89 7.03 -4.13
C TRP A 278 4.15 8.13 -3.36
N LEU A 279 3.51 7.82 -2.22
CA LEU A 279 2.91 8.82 -1.34
C LEU A 279 3.97 9.78 -0.77
N ASN A 280 5.03 9.23 -0.18
CA ASN A 280 6.09 10.04 0.44
C ASN A 280 6.82 10.89 -0.61
N GLU A 281 7.12 10.32 -1.78
CA GLU A 281 7.74 11.09 -2.86
C GLU A 281 6.79 12.17 -3.40
N SER A 282 5.49 11.89 -3.54
CA SER A 282 4.50 12.89 -3.94
C SER A 282 4.42 14.03 -2.92
N ILE A 283 4.40 13.74 -1.62
CA ILE A 283 4.41 14.77 -0.57
C ILE A 283 5.70 15.60 -0.63
N ARG A 284 6.85 14.98 -0.88
CA ARG A 284 8.15 15.67 -1.04
C ARG A 284 8.13 16.64 -2.23
N ILE A 285 7.60 16.20 -3.37
CA ILE A 285 7.52 16.96 -4.62
C ILE A 285 6.46 18.08 -4.57
N LEU A 286 5.40 17.89 -3.79
CA LEU A 286 4.33 18.87 -3.65
C LEU A 286 4.85 20.16 -3.02
N LYS A 287 4.58 21.32 -3.62
CA LYS A 287 4.86 22.64 -3.01
C LYS A 287 4.09 22.81 -1.69
N SER A 288 4.59 23.66 -0.79
CA SER A 288 3.91 24.02 0.47
C SER A 288 2.47 24.52 0.28
N THR A 289 2.22 25.25 -0.81
CA THR A 289 0.88 25.74 -1.23
C THR A 289 0.14 24.80 -2.17
N GLY A 290 0.73 23.66 -2.53
CA GLY A 290 0.19 22.71 -3.49
C GLY A 290 -0.92 21.83 -2.92
N THR A 291 -1.69 21.22 -3.81
CA THR A 291 -2.72 20.23 -3.45
C THR A 291 -2.52 18.94 -4.23
N MET A 292 -2.59 17.80 -3.57
CA MET A 292 -2.63 16.49 -4.21
C MET A 292 -4.02 15.85 -4.12
N PHE A 293 -4.43 15.16 -5.17
CA PHE A 293 -5.69 14.43 -5.27
C PHE A 293 -5.38 12.95 -5.52
N ILE A 294 -5.91 12.06 -4.68
CA ILE A 294 -5.70 10.61 -4.80
C ILE A 294 -7.05 9.95 -5.02
N TYR A 295 -7.28 9.43 -6.21
CA TYR A 295 -8.47 8.63 -6.52
C TYR A 295 -8.40 7.25 -5.86
N GLY A 296 -9.55 6.69 -5.53
CA GLY A 296 -9.64 5.33 -5.03
C GLY A 296 -11.03 4.90 -4.62
N PHE A 297 -11.18 3.60 -4.41
CA PHE A 297 -12.33 3.08 -3.68
C PHE A 297 -12.16 3.40 -2.20
N SER A 298 -13.27 3.77 -1.54
CA SER A 298 -13.28 4.20 -0.13
C SER A 298 -12.61 3.18 0.79
N GLU A 299 -12.76 1.89 0.50
CA GLU A 299 -12.16 0.79 1.25
C GLU A 299 -10.63 0.76 1.14
N ILE A 300 -10.09 1.07 -0.04
CA ILE A 300 -8.63 1.14 -0.28
C ILE A 300 -8.07 2.45 0.27
N LEU A 301 -8.77 3.55 0.04
CA LEU A 301 -8.37 4.86 0.55
C LEU A 301 -8.43 4.93 2.08
N ALA A 302 -9.25 4.12 2.75
CA ALA A 302 -9.20 4.00 4.20
C ALA A 302 -7.80 3.60 4.68
N TYR A 303 -7.21 2.56 4.09
CA TYR A 303 -5.84 2.12 4.38
C TYR A 303 -4.78 3.15 3.98
N LEU A 304 -4.93 3.79 2.82
CA LEU A 304 -3.94 4.78 2.38
C LEU A 304 -4.04 6.10 3.16
N SER A 305 -5.23 6.47 3.64
CA SER A 305 -5.47 7.76 4.29
C SER A 305 -4.68 7.92 5.59
N VAL A 306 -4.47 6.83 6.32
CA VAL A 306 -3.70 6.84 7.58
C VAL A 306 -2.21 7.02 7.34
N GLU A 307 -1.71 6.66 6.15
CA GLU A 307 -0.31 6.83 5.75
C GLU A 307 0.01 8.25 5.24
N ILE A 308 -1.01 9.06 4.95
CA ILE A 308 -0.83 10.45 4.51
C ILE A 308 -0.57 11.33 5.73
N SER A 309 0.67 11.80 5.85
CA SER A 309 1.19 12.57 6.99
C SER A 309 0.89 14.08 6.97
N ILE A 310 0.18 14.55 5.94
CA ILE A 310 -0.19 15.96 5.76
C ILE A 310 -1.70 16.15 5.93
N ASN A 311 -2.17 17.40 5.92
CA ASN A 311 -3.59 17.72 6.02
C ASN A 311 -4.36 17.09 4.87
N LYS A 312 -5.59 16.63 5.15
CA LYS A 312 -6.42 15.94 4.15
C LYS A 312 -7.91 16.11 4.40
N ARG A 313 -8.68 16.00 3.31
CA ARG A 313 -10.14 15.98 3.29
C ARG A 313 -10.61 14.94 2.27
N TRP A 314 -11.74 14.31 2.55
CA TRP A 314 -12.42 13.41 1.62
C TRP A 314 -13.32 14.20 0.69
N LEU A 315 -13.17 13.97 -0.61
CA LEU A 315 -14.13 14.36 -1.62
C LEU A 315 -14.77 13.07 -2.18
N ILE A 316 -16.02 13.19 -2.62
CA ILE A 316 -16.78 12.08 -3.20
C ILE A 316 -17.10 12.42 -4.63
N TRP A 317 -16.63 11.61 -5.58
CA TRP A 317 -17.08 11.66 -6.95
C TRP A 317 -18.28 10.72 -7.12
N HIS A 318 -19.47 11.30 -7.17
CA HIS A 318 -20.72 10.58 -7.38
C HIS A 318 -21.01 10.44 -8.88
N TYR A 319 -21.10 9.20 -9.37
CA TYR A 319 -21.47 8.92 -10.76
C TYR A 319 -22.95 9.23 -10.97
N THR A 320 -23.28 9.98 -12.02
CA THR A 320 -24.67 10.31 -12.34
C THR A 320 -25.35 9.30 -13.27
N ASN A 321 -24.60 8.32 -13.80
CA ASN A 321 -25.05 7.43 -14.89
C ASN A 321 -24.56 5.97 -14.78
N LYS A 322 -23.82 5.58 -13.73
CA LYS A 322 -23.25 4.24 -13.61
C LYS A 322 -24.18 3.35 -12.78
N ASN A 323 -24.71 2.29 -13.40
CA ASN A 323 -25.52 1.27 -12.74
C ASN A 323 -24.98 -0.15 -12.94
N VAL A 324 -25.38 -1.07 -12.05
CA VAL A 324 -25.15 -2.51 -12.22
C VAL A 324 -26.49 -3.20 -12.48
N ALA A 325 -26.50 -4.18 -13.37
CA ALA A 325 -27.75 -4.85 -13.79
C ALA A 325 -28.35 -5.74 -12.68
N SER A 326 -27.52 -6.31 -11.81
CA SER A 326 -27.95 -7.12 -10.67
C SER A 326 -26.93 -7.01 -9.53
N LEU A 327 -27.41 -6.92 -8.29
CA LEU A 327 -26.58 -6.91 -7.09
C LEU A 327 -27.40 -7.37 -5.87
N ASN A 328 -26.80 -8.20 -5.02
CA ASN A 328 -27.40 -8.67 -3.76
C ASN A 328 -27.01 -7.79 -2.54
N PHE A 329 -26.59 -6.54 -2.78
CA PHE A 329 -26.05 -5.61 -1.77
C PHE A 329 -26.17 -4.15 -2.24
N TRP A 330 -25.68 -3.19 -1.44
CA TRP A 330 -25.63 -1.77 -1.80
C TRP A 330 -24.75 -1.53 -3.03
N GLN A 331 -25.32 -0.87 -4.03
CA GLN A 331 -24.60 -0.53 -5.25
C GLN A 331 -23.62 0.61 -5.02
N ARG A 332 -22.37 0.44 -5.49
CA ARG A 332 -21.39 1.52 -5.56
C ARG A 332 -21.85 2.60 -6.54
N SER A 333 -22.13 3.79 -6.01
CA SER A 333 -22.52 4.98 -6.77
C SER A 333 -21.42 6.04 -6.87
N HIS A 334 -20.26 5.81 -6.25
CA HIS A 334 -19.20 6.79 -6.17
C HIS A 334 -17.80 6.17 -6.17
N GLU A 335 -16.82 7.05 -6.40
CA GLU A 335 -15.40 6.88 -6.07
C GLU A 335 -15.02 7.97 -5.06
N ALA A 336 -14.08 7.69 -4.18
CA ALA A 336 -13.56 8.69 -3.25
C ALA A 336 -12.28 9.32 -3.80
N ILE A 337 -12.02 10.55 -3.37
CA ILE A 337 -10.81 11.29 -3.71
C ILE A 337 -10.27 11.89 -2.41
N ILE A 338 -9.06 11.52 -2.02
CA ILE A 338 -8.38 12.24 -0.93
C ILE A 338 -7.78 13.51 -1.51
N CYS A 339 -8.23 14.67 -1.02
CA CYS A 339 -7.62 15.96 -1.26
C CYS A 339 -6.67 16.27 -0.10
N ALA A 340 -5.37 16.35 -0.35
CA ALA A 340 -4.35 16.54 0.68
C ALA A 340 -3.40 17.71 0.36
N TRP A 341 -2.92 18.38 1.41
CA TRP A 341 -2.10 19.59 1.31
C TRP A 341 -1.16 19.74 2.52
N LYS A 342 -0.05 20.46 2.35
CA LYS A 342 0.92 20.73 3.43
C LYS A 342 0.40 21.84 4.35
N ASP A 343 0.48 23.09 3.90
CA ASP A 343 0.22 24.26 4.72
C ASP A 343 -1.14 24.90 4.40
N LYS A 344 -1.14 26.07 3.76
CA LYS A 344 -2.34 26.72 3.25
C LYS A 344 -2.41 26.48 1.73
N PRO A 345 -3.35 25.64 1.26
CA PRO A 345 -3.42 25.32 -0.16
C PRO A 345 -3.91 26.52 -0.96
N PHE A 346 -3.42 26.64 -2.18
CA PHE A 346 -4.05 27.50 -3.18
C PHE A 346 -5.45 26.94 -3.51
N PHE A 347 -6.48 27.79 -3.49
CA PHE A 347 -7.84 27.36 -3.81
C PHE A 347 -8.60 28.42 -4.61
N ASN A 348 -8.79 28.16 -5.91
CA ASN A 348 -9.59 29.00 -6.81
C ASN A 348 -11.08 28.70 -6.63
N ARG A 349 -11.62 29.05 -5.46
CA ARG A 349 -13.03 28.79 -5.08
C ARG A 349 -14.03 29.15 -6.17
N ASP A 350 -13.85 30.30 -6.81
CA ASP A 350 -14.81 30.85 -7.76
C ASP A 350 -14.73 30.19 -9.15
N GLU A 351 -13.61 29.57 -9.51
CA GLU A 351 -13.40 28.83 -10.77
C GLU A 351 -14.08 27.45 -10.80
N VAL A 352 -14.56 26.99 -9.65
CA VAL A 352 -15.13 25.64 -9.48
C VAL A 352 -16.49 25.63 -8.81
N ARG A 353 -17.18 26.78 -8.83
CA ARG A 353 -18.56 26.92 -8.36
C ARG A 353 -19.51 25.95 -9.07
N GLU A 354 -20.62 25.69 -8.41
CA GLU A 354 -21.64 24.76 -8.90
C GLU A 354 -22.91 25.51 -9.26
N PRO A 355 -23.61 25.14 -10.34
CA PRO A 355 -24.91 25.71 -10.63
C PRO A 355 -25.85 25.58 -9.43
N TYR A 356 -26.64 26.63 -9.19
CA TYR A 356 -27.75 26.54 -8.24
C TYR A 356 -28.83 25.60 -8.79
N THR A 357 -29.60 25.00 -7.89
CA THR A 357 -30.88 24.41 -8.27
C THR A 357 -31.92 25.51 -8.38
N GLU A 358 -32.89 25.37 -9.29
CA GLU A 358 -33.99 26.34 -9.44
C GLU A 358 -34.73 26.55 -8.11
N GLY A 359 -35.03 25.46 -7.40
CA GLY A 359 -35.65 25.53 -6.07
C GLY A 359 -34.85 26.32 -5.04
N PHE A 360 -33.50 26.30 -5.12
CA PHE A 360 -32.67 27.09 -4.23
C PHE A 360 -32.72 28.59 -4.58
N LEU A 361 -32.65 28.95 -5.87
CA LEU A 361 -32.77 30.35 -6.30
C LEU A 361 -34.12 30.94 -5.88
N ASN A 362 -35.22 30.24 -6.17
CA ASN A 362 -36.58 30.67 -5.81
C ASN A 362 -36.80 30.67 -4.29
N GLY A 363 -36.13 29.77 -3.59
CA GLY A 363 -36.30 29.53 -2.15
C GLY A 363 -35.50 30.46 -1.26
N ALA A 364 -34.29 30.86 -1.66
CA ALA A 364 -33.31 31.46 -0.76
C ALA A 364 -32.66 32.76 -1.27
N ALA A 365 -32.51 32.96 -2.59
CA ALA A 365 -31.84 34.15 -3.12
C ALA A 365 -32.70 35.40 -2.85
N GLY A 366 -32.09 36.45 -2.28
CA GLY A 366 -32.75 37.72 -1.98
C GLY A 366 -33.67 37.70 -0.75
N LYS A 367 -33.88 36.55 -0.09
CA LYS A 367 -34.71 36.48 1.13
C LYS A 367 -33.92 36.80 2.38
N ILE A 368 -34.54 37.56 3.28
CA ILE A 368 -34.01 37.85 4.62
C ILE A 368 -34.13 36.59 5.48
N ARG A 369 -33.01 36.16 6.06
CA ARG A 369 -32.99 35.10 7.08
C ARG A 369 -32.82 35.72 8.45
N LYS A 370 -33.76 35.42 9.36
CA LYS A 370 -33.63 35.77 10.78
C LYS A 370 -32.35 35.16 11.34
N GLY A 371 -31.53 35.98 11.98
CA GLY A 371 -30.27 35.51 12.55
C GLY A 371 -30.52 34.46 13.64
N THR A 372 -29.97 33.27 13.45
CA THR A 372 -30.01 32.23 14.49
C THR A 372 -28.78 32.38 15.37
N MET A 373 -28.99 32.70 16.66
CA MET A 373 -27.91 32.79 17.65
C MET A 373 -27.08 31.50 17.66
N GLY A 374 -25.75 31.64 17.65
CA GLY A 374 -24.81 30.54 17.87
C GLY A 374 -24.48 29.66 16.66
N ARG A 375 -25.22 29.74 15.54
CA ARG A 375 -24.91 28.93 14.34
C ARG A 375 -24.26 29.70 13.19
N PHE A 376 -24.59 30.98 12.99
CA PHE A 376 -24.01 31.79 11.89
C PHE A 376 -23.94 33.31 12.16
N SER A 377 -24.44 33.78 13.30
CA SER A 377 -24.41 35.19 13.69
C SER A 377 -24.11 35.29 15.18
N LYS A 378 -23.04 36.01 15.55
CA LYS A 378 -22.72 36.28 16.96
C LYS A 378 -23.78 37.17 17.63
N ASN A 379 -24.54 37.94 16.85
CA ASN A 379 -25.43 39.00 17.34
C ASN A 379 -26.89 38.85 16.90
N GLY A 380 -27.29 37.70 16.32
CA GLY A 380 -28.65 37.51 15.80
C GLY A 380 -29.02 38.40 14.59
N GLN A 381 -28.04 39.06 13.98
CA GLN A 381 -28.23 39.89 12.78
C GLN A 381 -28.86 39.08 11.64
N GLU A 382 -29.85 39.72 11.00
CA GLU A 382 -30.46 39.22 9.79
C GLU A 382 -29.46 39.26 8.63
N THR A 383 -29.52 38.25 7.78
CA THR A 383 -28.66 38.17 6.59
C THR A 383 -29.51 37.99 5.35
N ILE A 384 -29.19 38.72 4.29
CA ILE A 384 -29.75 38.49 2.95
C ILE A 384 -28.75 37.62 2.19
N TYR A 385 -29.22 36.47 1.71
CA TYR A 385 -28.38 35.65 0.85
C TYR A 385 -28.39 36.20 -0.58
N GLN A 386 -27.26 36.76 -1.01
CA GLN A 386 -27.05 37.17 -2.40
C GLN A 386 -26.45 35.98 -3.17
N ALA A 387 -27.19 35.50 -4.17
CA ALA A 387 -26.70 34.45 -5.06
C ALA A 387 -25.55 35.00 -5.92
N HIS A 388 -24.46 34.26 -5.98
CA HIS A 388 -23.32 34.63 -6.82
C HIS A 388 -23.61 34.26 -8.27
N GLU A 389 -23.29 35.13 -9.22
CA GLU A 389 -23.61 34.93 -10.65
C GLU A 389 -23.05 33.61 -11.20
N SER A 390 -21.83 33.25 -10.80
CA SER A 390 -21.17 32.00 -11.21
C SER A 390 -21.62 30.75 -10.43
N GLY A 391 -22.64 30.84 -9.57
CA GLY A 391 -23.22 29.70 -8.85
C GLY A 391 -22.85 29.55 -7.38
N ALA A 392 -23.32 28.46 -6.78
CA ALA A 392 -23.05 28.06 -5.41
C ALA A 392 -21.57 27.77 -5.16
N LEU A 393 -21.15 27.85 -3.89
CA LEU A 393 -19.82 27.41 -3.49
C LEU A 393 -19.62 25.91 -3.82
N PRO A 394 -18.38 25.52 -4.20
CA PRO A 394 -18.04 24.12 -4.49
C PRO A 394 -18.34 23.22 -3.30
N ARG A 395 -18.86 22.02 -3.57
CA ARG A 395 -19.16 21.01 -2.55
C ARG A 395 -18.12 19.89 -2.58
N ASP A 396 -18.05 19.16 -1.48
CA ASP A 396 -17.21 17.98 -1.32
C ASP A 396 -17.77 16.73 -2.04
N VAL A 397 -19.03 16.77 -2.46
CA VAL A 397 -19.63 15.76 -3.35
C VAL A 397 -19.72 16.30 -4.77
N ILE A 398 -18.81 15.84 -5.64
CA ILE A 398 -18.70 16.18 -7.05
C ILE A 398 -19.58 15.25 -7.87
N LYS A 399 -20.56 15.80 -8.59
CA LYS A 399 -21.51 15.05 -9.42
C LYS A 399 -21.14 15.18 -10.90
N ILE A 400 -20.46 14.17 -11.43
CA ILE A 400 -20.02 14.13 -12.84
C ILE A 400 -20.26 12.70 -13.36
N PRO A 401 -20.82 12.52 -14.58
CA PRO A 401 -21.02 11.20 -15.15
C PRO A 401 -19.69 10.44 -15.32
N ALA A 402 -19.71 9.13 -15.07
CA ALA A 402 -18.61 8.25 -15.43
C ALA A 402 -18.62 7.98 -16.95
N LEU A 403 -17.47 7.60 -17.52
CA LEU A 403 -17.34 7.17 -18.92
C LEU A 403 -17.88 5.74 -19.11
N ALA A 404 -19.19 5.56 -18.92
CA ALA A 404 -19.90 4.28 -18.92
C ALA A 404 -21.27 4.41 -19.62
N GLY A 405 -21.81 3.28 -20.09
CA GLY A 405 -23.16 3.24 -20.69
C GLY A 405 -23.32 4.11 -21.96
N GLY A 406 -22.24 4.32 -22.71
CA GLY A 406 -22.21 5.20 -23.89
C GLY A 406 -21.90 6.68 -23.58
N ALA A 407 -22.02 7.11 -22.33
CA ALA A 407 -21.57 8.44 -21.93
C ALA A 407 -20.05 8.56 -22.02
N GLY A 408 -19.56 9.68 -22.56
CA GLY A 408 -18.13 9.93 -22.68
C GLY A 408 -17.42 9.09 -23.76
N MET A 409 -18.18 8.43 -24.65
CA MET A 409 -17.62 7.72 -25.82
C MET A 409 -16.79 8.63 -26.73
N ASN A 410 -17.05 9.93 -26.71
CA ASN A 410 -16.32 10.97 -27.45
C ASN A 410 -14.96 11.34 -26.83
N GLU A 411 -14.60 10.79 -25.66
CA GLU A 411 -13.33 11.07 -24.96
C GLU A 411 -12.35 9.89 -24.98
N ARG A 412 -12.80 8.68 -25.36
CA ARG A 412 -12.02 7.43 -25.21
C ARG A 412 -11.26 7.06 -26.49
N TRP A 413 -10.01 7.49 -26.56
CA TRP A 413 -9.06 7.09 -27.60
C TRP A 413 -8.72 5.59 -27.47
N PHE A 414 -8.35 4.97 -28.58
CA PHE A 414 -8.07 3.52 -28.62
C PHE A 414 -7.00 3.17 -29.65
N ILE A 415 -6.30 2.06 -29.43
CA ILE A 415 -5.44 1.44 -30.45
C ILE A 415 -6.23 0.37 -31.19
N CYS A 416 -6.02 0.25 -32.50
CA CYS A 416 -6.58 -0.83 -33.30
C CYS A 416 -5.48 -1.74 -33.84
N GLN A 417 -5.34 -2.94 -33.26
CA GLN A 417 -4.33 -3.92 -33.64
C GLN A 417 -4.55 -4.44 -35.07
N THR A 418 -5.80 -4.60 -35.49
CA THR A 418 -6.16 -4.97 -36.87
C THR A 418 -5.74 -3.90 -37.91
N CYS A 419 -5.58 -2.64 -37.48
CA CYS A 419 -5.19 -1.53 -38.36
C CYS A 419 -3.74 -1.11 -38.09
N GLY A 420 -2.84 -2.08 -37.98
CA GLY A 420 -1.40 -1.83 -37.82
C GLY A 420 -0.97 -1.33 -36.44
N GLY A 421 -1.84 -1.39 -35.43
CA GLY A 421 -1.53 -0.91 -34.07
C GLY A 421 -1.59 0.61 -33.94
N ASP A 422 -2.25 1.30 -34.87
CA ASP A 422 -2.42 2.76 -34.84
C ASP A 422 -3.42 3.21 -33.76
N VAL A 423 -3.26 4.46 -33.31
CA VAL A 423 -4.15 5.12 -32.36
C VAL A 423 -5.23 5.90 -33.10
N PHE A 424 -6.48 5.69 -32.72
CA PHE A 424 -7.65 6.28 -33.34
C PHE A 424 -8.43 7.15 -32.36
N GLU A 425 -8.98 8.23 -32.90
CA GLU A 425 -9.87 9.13 -32.18
C GLU A 425 -11.22 8.46 -31.87
N PRO A 426 -11.93 8.92 -30.82
CA PRO A 426 -13.09 8.17 -30.31
C PRO A 426 -14.25 8.05 -31.33
N ARG A 427 -14.42 9.04 -32.21
CA ARG A 427 -15.44 9.01 -33.28
C ARG A 427 -15.20 7.92 -34.33
N ALA A 428 -13.97 7.44 -34.48
CA ALA A 428 -13.63 6.39 -35.43
C ALA A 428 -14.13 5.02 -34.97
N LEU A 429 -14.48 4.84 -33.69
CA LEU A 429 -14.80 3.54 -33.09
C LEU A 429 -15.87 2.73 -33.86
N LYS A 430 -16.87 3.40 -34.44
CA LYS A 430 -17.92 2.73 -35.25
C LYS A 430 -17.36 1.99 -36.46
N LYS A 431 -16.26 2.48 -37.05
CA LYS A 431 -15.58 1.85 -38.20
C LYS A 431 -14.67 0.69 -37.78
N HIS A 432 -14.45 0.51 -36.48
CA HIS A 432 -13.56 -0.49 -35.89
C HIS A 432 -14.33 -1.46 -34.97
N SER A 433 -15.66 -1.60 -35.15
CA SER A 433 -16.51 -2.39 -34.25
C SER A 433 -16.15 -3.88 -34.22
N ASN A 434 -15.58 -4.40 -35.31
CA ASN A 434 -15.19 -5.80 -35.48
C ASN A 434 -13.67 -6.02 -35.40
N HIS A 435 -12.91 -5.01 -34.97
CA HIS A 435 -11.45 -5.08 -34.91
C HIS A 435 -10.99 -5.40 -33.49
N GLU A 436 -9.78 -5.93 -33.38
CA GLU A 436 -9.09 -6.09 -32.11
C GLU A 436 -8.58 -4.71 -31.65
N ILE A 437 -9.12 -4.20 -30.54
CA ILE A 437 -8.85 -2.86 -30.04
C ILE A 437 -8.35 -2.87 -28.59
N ILE A 438 -7.44 -1.96 -28.27
CA ILE A 438 -6.97 -1.71 -26.91
C ILE A 438 -7.52 -0.36 -26.45
N LYS A 439 -8.16 -0.36 -25.28
CA LYS A 439 -8.66 0.83 -24.59
C LYS A 439 -8.17 0.81 -23.16
N HIS A 440 -7.86 1.98 -22.61
CA HIS A 440 -7.69 2.10 -21.17
C HIS A 440 -9.01 1.76 -20.47
N PRO A 441 -9.04 0.86 -19.49
CA PRO A 441 -10.30 0.32 -18.96
C PRO A 441 -11.07 1.32 -18.10
N THR A 442 -10.37 2.21 -17.39
CA THR A 442 -10.91 3.05 -16.31
C THR A 442 -10.56 4.53 -16.45
N GLN A 443 -10.53 5.05 -17.69
CA GLN A 443 -10.27 6.47 -17.94
C GLN A 443 -11.22 7.38 -17.14
N LYS A 444 -10.66 8.42 -16.52
CA LYS A 444 -11.43 9.46 -15.81
C LYS A 444 -12.00 10.49 -16.81
N PRO A 445 -13.22 11.03 -16.56
CA PRO A 445 -13.78 12.09 -17.39
C PRO A 445 -12.91 13.35 -17.39
N LEU A 446 -12.80 14.03 -18.54
CA LEU A 446 -12.05 15.28 -18.62
C LEU A 446 -12.62 16.36 -17.68
N GLU A 447 -13.94 16.39 -17.50
CA GLU A 447 -14.61 17.37 -16.64
C GLU A 447 -14.12 17.33 -15.18
N ILE A 448 -13.99 16.14 -14.59
CA ILE A 448 -13.49 16.03 -13.21
C ILE A 448 -12.02 16.40 -13.12
N CYS A 449 -11.20 15.98 -14.10
CA CYS A 449 -9.79 16.34 -14.17
C CYS A 449 -9.62 17.86 -14.20
N ARG A 450 -10.36 18.56 -15.08
CA ARG A 450 -10.35 20.03 -15.15
C ARG A 450 -10.78 20.66 -13.85
N LYS A 451 -11.87 20.18 -13.23
CA LYS A 451 -12.37 20.74 -11.97
C LYS A 451 -11.32 20.64 -10.85
N LEU A 452 -10.65 19.50 -10.71
CA LEU A 452 -9.59 19.32 -9.71
C LEU A 452 -8.40 20.25 -9.98
N ILE A 453 -7.87 20.27 -11.21
CA ILE A 453 -6.74 21.13 -11.60
C ILE A 453 -7.09 22.60 -11.37
N LYS A 454 -8.23 23.07 -11.91
CA LYS A 454 -8.69 24.46 -11.73
C LYS A 454 -8.82 24.84 -10.27
N SER A 455 -9.28 23.92 -9.42
CA SER A 455 -9.49 24.23 -8.00
C SER A 455 -8.20 24.61 -7.27
N ALA A 456 -7.05 24.05 -7.67
CA ALA A 456 -5.81 24.13 -6.88
C ALA A 456 -4.62 24.76 -7.63
N MET A 457 -4.75 25.07 -8.91
CA MET A 457 -3.62 25.51 -9.73
C MET A 457 -3.44 27.05 -9.73
N PRO A 458 -2.22 27.59 -9.60
CA PRO A 458 -1.95 29.01 -9.85
C PRO A 458 -2.37 29.46 -11.26
N LYS A 459 -2.63 30.77 -11.41
CA LYS A 459 -3.14 31.36 -12.66
C LYS A 459 -2.25 31.14 -13.89
N LYS A 460 -0.93 31.05 -13.72
CA LYS A 460 0.04 30.87 -14.81
C LYS A 460 1.21 29.99 -14.39
N GLY A 461 1.68 29.18 -15.32
CA GLY A 461 2.93 28.42 -15.19
C GLY A 461 2.89 27.31 -14.13
N GLY A 462 1.70 26.91 -13.71
CA GLY A 462 1.55 25.83 -12.73
C GLY A 462 1.90 24.47 -13.33
N ILE A 463 2.27 23.54 -12.45
CA ILE A 463 2.78 22.23 -12.85
C ILE A 463 1.89 21.14 -12.24
N VAL A 464 1.24 20.35 -13.10
CA VAL A 464 0.51 19.13 -12.76
C VAL A 464 1.44 17.92 -12.84
N LEU A 465 1.57 17.15 -11.78
CA LEU A 465 2.22 15.85 -11.82
C LEU A 465 1.16 14.74 -11.83
N VAL A 466 1.30 13.78 -12.74
CA VAL A 466 0.41 12.62 -12.88
C VAL A 466 1.25 11.34 -12.83
N PRO A 467 1.43 10.73 -11.64
CA PRO A 467 2.31 9.55 -11.51
C PRO A 467 1.79 8.30 -12.22
N PHE A 468 0.49 8.21 -12.49
CA PHE A 468 -0.14 7.08 -13.17
C PHE A 468 -1.03 7.63 -14.28
N VAL A 469 -0.47 7.84 -15.46
CA VAL A 469 -1.12 8.59 -16.55
C VAL A 469 -2.28 7.84 -17.20
N GLY A 470 -2.19 6.52 -17.34
CA GLY A 470 -3.17 5.73 -18.08
C GLY A 470 -3.37 6.29 -19.49
N SER A 471 -4.61 6.59 -19.88
CA SER A 471 -4.91 7.22 -21.18
C SER A 471 -4.69 8.74 -21.24
N GLY A 472 -4.17 9.37 -20.18
CA GLY A 472 -3.72 10.76 -20.20
C GLY A 472 -4.78 11.84 -20.05
N ALA A 473 -5.93 11.53 -19.44
CA ALA A 473 -7.03 12.49 -19.26
C ALA A 473 -6.61 13.72 -18.42
N GLU A 474 -5.85 13.50 -17.34
CA GLU A 474 -5.34 14.52 -16.44
C GLU A 474 -4.33 15.44 -17.14
N CYS A 475 -3.41 14.85 -17.91
CA CYS A 475 -2.43 15.59 -18.72
C CYS A 475 -3.11 16.40 -19.84
N ALA A 476 -4.12 15.81 -20.49
CA ALA A 476 -4.91 16.51 -21.51
C ALA A 476 -5.66 17.70 -20.89
N ALA A 477 -6.29 17.51 -19.73
CA ALA A 477 -6.95 18.58 -18.99
C ALA A 477 -5.96 19.68 -18.55
N ALA A 478 -4.75 19.33 -18.12
CA ALA A 478 -3.70 20.30 -17.81
C ALA A 478 -3.36 21.16 -19.03
N LYS A 479 -3.18 20.54 -20.21
CA LYS A 479 -2.94 21.24 -21.48
C LYS A 479 -4.13 22.13 -21.88
N GLU A 480 -5.37 21.65 -21.76
CA GLU A 480 -6.58 22.45 -22.05
C GLU A 480 -6.64 23.71 -21.17
N LEU A 481 -6.15 23.62 -19.93
CA LEU A 481 -6.08 24.71 -18.96
C LEU A 481 -4.83 25.58 -19.08
N ASN A 482 -4.01 25.37 -20.12
CA ASN A 482 -2.75 26.07 -20.34
C ASN A 482 -1.76 25.94 -19.17
N GLN A 483 -1.70 24.75 -18.57
CA GLN A 483 -0.78 24.41 -17.49
C GLN A 483 0.25 23.39 -17.97
N ASN A 484 1.41 23.38 -17.32
CA ASN A 484 2.41 22.36 -17.60
C ASN A 484 2.01 21.04 -16.93
N TYR A 485 2.41 19.92 -17.52
CA TYR A 485 2.25 18.61 -16.90
C TYR A 485 3.53 17.78 -16.92
N ILE A 486 3.63 16.80 -16.03
CA ILE A 486 4.65 15.75 -16.01
C ILE A 486 3.90 14.44 -15.76
N GLY A 487 4.10 13.45 -16.62
CA GLY A 487 3.40 12.17 -16.52
C GLY A 487 4.33 10.97 -16.51
N PHE A 488 3.98 9.92 -15.77
CA PHE A 488 4.65 8.61 -15.82
C PHE A 488 3.65 7.51 -16.16
N GLU A 489 4.05 6.58 -17.02
CA GLU A 489 3.25 5.43 -17.40
C GLU A 489 4.18 4.25 -17.71
N ILE A 490 3.80 3.06 -17.28
CA ILE A 490 4.60 1.84 -17.49
C ILE A 490 4.17 1.10 -18.76
N ASN A 491 2.92 1.28 -19.20
CA ASN A 491 2.37 0.61 -20.37
C ASN A 491 2.61 1.45 -21.65
N PRO A 492 3.41 0.96 -22.61
CA PRO A 492 3.73 1.71 -23.83
C PRO A 492 2.51 2.00 -24.72
N ASP A 493 1.48 1.15 -24.71
CA ASP A 493 0.26 1.38 -25.49
C ASP A 493 -0.58 2.50 -24.88
N TYR A 494 -0.58 2.63 -23.55
CA TYR A 494 -1.25 3.74 -22.87
C TYR A 494 -0.53 5.07 -23.10
N VAL A 495 0.81 5.06 -23.15
CA VAL A 495 1.59 6.24 -23.57
C VAL A 495 1.19 6.71 -24.97
N LYS A 496 1.12 5.81 -25.96
CA LYS A 496 0.71 6.17 -27.34
C LYS A 496 -0.70 6.79 -27.37
N ILE A 497 -1.63 6.22 -26.61
CA ILE A 497 -3.01 6.73 -26.48
C ILE A 497 -2.99 8.14 -25.87
N ALA A 498 -2.27 8.31 -24.75
CA ALA A 498 -2.18 9.56 -24.02
C ALA A 498 -1.55 10.68 -24.86
N GLU A 499 -0.43 10.42 -25.55
CA GLU A 499 0.23 11.40 -26.42
C GLU A 499 -0.71 11.92 -27.51
N ARG A 500 -1.49 11.04 -28.14
CA ARG A 500 -2.47 11.42 -29.18
C ARG A 500 -3.63 12.20 -28.61
N ALA A 501 -4.18 11.79 -27.46
CA ALA A 501 -5.24 12.49 -26.77
C ALA A 501 -4.80 13.91 -26.38
N ILE A 502 -3.60 14.05 -25.81
CA ILE A 502 -3.02 15.34 -25.42
C ILE A 502 -2.71 16.18 -26.66
N ALA A 503 -2.15 15.61 -27.73
CA ALA A 503 -1.87 16.33 -28.97
C ALA A 503 -3.15 16.98 -29.54
N ALA A 504 -4.28 16.24 -29.51
CA ALA A 504 -5.58 16.72 -29.96
C ALA A 504 -6.25 17.73 -29.01
N ALA A 505 -5.87 17.75 -27.73
CA ALA A 505 -6.41 18.68 -26.75
C ALA A 505 -6.06 20.14 -27.10
N ARG A 506 -7.08 21.00 -27.11
CA ARG A 506 -6.96 22.43 -27.46
C ARG A 506 -6.97 23.29 -26.21
N VAL A 507 -6.05 24.25 -26.14
CA VAL A 507 -6.05 25.25 -25.06
C VAL A 507 -7.38 25.99 -25.08
N THR A 508 -8.08 26.00 -23.96
CA THR A 508 -9.39 26.65 -23.86
C THR A 508 -9.21 28.01 -23.22
N GLN A 509 -9.53 29.08 -23.95
CA GLN A 509 -9.38 30.47 -23.47
C GLN A 509 -10.41 30.86 -22.38
N LYS A 510 -11.55 30.15 -22.32
CA LYS A 510 -12.58 30.24 -21.26
C LYS A 510 -13.25 28.88 -21.11
N LEU A 511 -13.08 28.24 -19.96
CA LEU A 511 -13.90 27.09 -19.57
C LEU A 511 -14.90 27.60 -18.53
N PHE A 512 -16.14 27.81 -18.98
CA PHE A 512 -17.30 28.38 -18.29
C PHE A 512 -17.32 29.91 -18.22
#